data_AF-A0A2V9LR57-F1
#
_entry.id   AF-A0A2V9LR57-F1
#
_cell.length_a   1.000
_cell.length_b   1.000
_cell.length_c   1.000
_cell.angle_alpha   90.00
_cell.angle_beta   90.00
_cell.angle_gamma   90.00
#
_symmetry.space_group_name_H-M   'P 1'
#
loop_
_entity.id
_entity.type
_entity.pdbx_description
1 polymer ?
#
loop_
_entity_poly.entity_id
_entity_poly.type
_entity_poly.pdbx_seq_one_letter_code
_entity_poly.pdbx_strand_id
1 'polypeptide(L)'
;MRLLRVSGPRLFAVAVLAAFCVVSSMAPAQNHSNPGRETKSQACSNDDSGLQLPAGFCATVFADDVGHARHMVVGPSGVVYVNTWSGEYYGNAAPHAGGFLVALQDKTGAGKADVIERFGETVQSGGAGGTGIGMYKGSIYAESNDRIVRYSLTAGSIAPLDSPDTIVSGLPLGGDHPMHPFIINAEGSMYVDVATATNSCQLQNRTPKSPGADPCTELVTRGGIWRYDANKTNQTFSPAGRFAT
;
A
#
# COMPACT_ATOMS: atom_id res chain seq x y z
N MET A 1 -3.08 -42.73 64.50
CA MET A 1 -4.49 -43.14 64.28
C MET A 1 -4.92 -42.57 62.94
N ARG A 2 -5.18 -43.44 61.96
CA ARG A 2 -5.41 -43.13 60.54
C ARG A 2 -6.87 -42.77 60.30
N LEU A 3 -7.13 -41.88 59.33
CA LEU A 3 -8.43 -41.76 58.69
C LEU A 3 -8.28 -41.49 57.19
N LEU A 4 -9.32 -41.93 56.47
CA LEU A 4 -9.67 -41.73 55.06
C LEU A 4 -9.21 -42.81 54.08
N ARG A 5 -10.15 -43.69 53.73
CA ARG A 5 -10.32 -44.26 52.39
C ARG A 5 -11.81 -44.38 52.09
N VAL A 6 -12.22 -43.79 50.97
CA VAL A 6 -13.55 -43.94 50.35
C VAL A 6 -13.36 -44.65 49.02
N SER A 7 -14.36 -45.47 48.71
CA SER A 7 -14.54 -46.47 47.67
C SER A 7 -14.38 -45.99 46.22
N GLY A 8 -14.04 -46.93 45.33
CA GLY A 8 -14.21 -46.77 43.88
C GLY A 8 -15.02 -47.92 43.29
N PRO A 9 -15.41 -47.82 42.01
CA PRO A 9 -15.66 -49.00 41.19
C PRO A 9 -14.81 -49.01 39.90
N ARG A 10 -14.44 -50.23 39.49
CA ARG A 10 -13.76 -50.58 38.24
C ARG A 10 -14.83 -50.88 37.18
N LEU A 11 -14.62 -50.44 35.94
CA LEU A 11 -15.29 -51.01 34.77
C LEU A 11 -14.24 -51.45 33.74
N PHE A 12 -14.26 -52.76 33.46
CA PHE A 12 -13.56 -53.41 32.36
C PHE A 12 -14.45 -53.30 31.11
N ALA A 13 -13.92 -52.77 30.01
CA ALA A 13 -14.59 -52.74 28.72
C ALA A 13 -14.33 -54.06 27.96
N VAL A 14 -15.41 -54.68 27.51
CA VAL A 14 -15.44 -55.91 26.70
C VAL A 14 -15.25 -55.56 25.24
N ALA A 15 -14.31 -56.25 24.56
CA ALA A 15 -14.10 -56.15 23.12
C ALA A 15 -15.08 -57.07 22.37
N VAL A 16 -15.81 -56.52 21.40
CA VAL A 16 -16.62 -57.27 20.44
C VAL A 16 -16.09 -56.98 19.03
N LEU A 17 -15.58 -58.01 18.36
CA LEU A 17 -15.27 -57.99 16.92
C LEU A 17 -16.58 -58.05 16.11
N ALA A 18 -16.79 -57.08 15.23
CA ALA A 18 -17.75 -57.18 14.13
C ALA A 18 -17.03 -56.86 12.83
N ALA A 19 -16.93 -57.86 11.96
CA ALA A 19 -16.39 -57.74 10.60
C ALA A 19 -17.42 -57.04 9.70
N PHE A 20 -17.04 -55.91 9.09
CA PHE A 20 -17.77 -55.32 7.98
C PHE A 20 -16.90 -55.36 6.71
N CYS A 21 -17.38 -56.09 5.72
CA CYS A 21 -16.84 -56.13 4.37
C CYS A 21 -17.02 -54.74 3.72
N VAL A 22 -15.92 -54.08 3.37
CA VAL A 22 -15.96 -52.87 2.55
C VAL A 22 -15.99 -53.30 1.09
N VAL A 23 -17.17 -53.20 0.47
CA VAL A 23 -17.32 -53.31 -0.98
C VAL A 23 -16.80 -52.00 -1.58
N SER A 24 -15.61 -52.04 -2.18
CA SER A 24 -15.03 -50.89 -2.89
C SER A 24 -15.79 -50.66 -4.21
N SER A 25 -16.74 -49.75 -4.20
CA SER A 25 -17.38 -49.23 -5.41
C SER A 25 -16.38 -48.38 -6.19
N MET A 26 -15.75 -48.95 -7.22
CA MET A 26 -14.99 -48.16 -8.20
C MET A 26 -15.95 -47.42 -9.13
N ALA A 27 -16.35 -46.21 -8.76
CA ALA A 27 -16.96 -45.27 -9.70
C ALA A 27 -15.83 -44.58 -10.48
N PRO A 28 -15.84 -44.57 -11.83
CA PRO A 28 -14.90 -43.78 -12.59
C PRO A 28 -15.18 -42.30 -12.32
N ALA A 29 -14.17 -41.56 -11.86
CA ALA A 29 -14.21 -40.11 -11.78
C ALA A 29 -14.39 -39.57 -13.20
N GLN A 30 -15.62 -39.24 -13.56
CA GLN A 30 -15.88 -38.50 -14.78
C GLN A 30 -15.33 -37.09 -14.60
N ASN A 31 -14.19 -36.82 -15.24
CA ASN A 31 -13.72 -35.47 -15.54
C ASN A 31 -14.73 -34.82 -16.49
N HIS A 32 -15.81 -34.28 -15.92
CA HIS A 32 -16.62 -33.28 -16.61
C HIS A 32 -15.82 -31.98 -16.58
N SER A 33 -14.97 -31.81 -17.58
CA SER A 33 -14.51 -30.48 -17.97
C SER A 33 -15.76 -29.71 -18.37
N ASN A 34 -16.33 -28.97 -17.41
CA ASN A 34 -17.42 -28.06 -17.69
C ASN A 34 -16.85 -27.05 -18.71
N PRO A 35 -17.31 -27.00 -19.97
CA PRO A 35 -16.86 -25.97 -20.88
C PRO A 35 -17.20 -24.67 -20.19
N GLY A 36 -16.17 -23.85 -19.91
CA GLY A 36 -16.34 -22.58 -19.23
C GLY A 36 -17.51 -21.86 -19.89
N ARG A 37 -18.59 -21.69 -19.14
CA ARG A 37 -19.69 -20.85 -19.57
C ARG A 37 -19.03 -19.52 -19.85
N GLU A 38 -18.89 -19.16 -21.13
CA GLU A 38 -18.58 -17.80 -21.51
C GLU A 38 -19.68 -16.98 -20.86
N THR A 39 -19.38 -16.43 -19.68
CA THR A 39 -20.12 -15.32 -19.13
C THR A 39 -20.05 -14.30 -20.24
N LYS A 40 -21.17 -14.11 -20.95
CA LYS A 40 -21.33 -12.99 -21.89
C LYS A 40 -20.74 -11.79 -21.17
N SER A 41 -19.61 -11.29 -21.64
CA SER A 41 -19.02 -10.08 -21.09
C SER A 41 -20.13 -9.05 -21.21
N GLN A 42 -20.72 -8.66 -20.08
CA GLN A 42 -21.66 -7.57 -20.08
C GLN A 42 -20.82 -6.39 -20.56
N ALA A 43 -21.04 -5.97 -21.80
CA ALA A 43 -20.29 -4.89 -22.39
C ALA A 43 -20.41 -3.71 -21.43
N CYS A 44 -19.27 -3.23 -20.95
CA CYS A 44 -19.19 -2.12 -20.05
C CYS A 44 -19.82 -0.93 -20.78
N SER A 45 -20.94 -0.42 -20.28
CA SER A 45 -21.73 0.58 -21.02
C SER A 45 -21.00 1.92 -21.19
N ASN A 46 -19.93 2.15 -20.42
CA ASN A 46 -19.24 3.44 -20.32
C ASN A 46 -17.70 3.31 -20.30
N ASP A 47 -17.11 2.27 -20.91
CA ASP A 47 -15.63 2.18 -20.97
C ASP A 47 -15.06 3.30 -21.85
N ASP A 48 -14.41 4.26 -21.20
CA ASP A 48 -13.71 5.39 -21.81
C ASP A 48 -12.19 5.35 -21.52
N SER A 49 -11.70 4.20 -21.04
CA SER A 49 -10.30 4.06 -20.61
C SER A 49 -9.32 3.84 -21.77
N GLY A 50 -9.82 3.30 -22.90
CA GLY A 50 -8.97 2.86 -24.02
C GLY A 50 -8.09 1.64 -23.70
N LEU A 51 -8.32 0.96 -22.56
CA LEU A 51 -7.54 -0.18 -22.11
C LEU A 51 -8.05 -1.49 -22.70
N GLN A 52 -7.12 -2.42 -22.97
CA GLN A 52 -7.48 -3.82 -23.22
C GLN A 52 -7.54 -4.54 -21.88
N LEU A 53 -8.73 -5.04 -21.52
CA LEU A 53 -9.00 -5.64 -20.23
C LEU A 53 -9.31 -7.15 -20.36
N PRO A 54 -8.92 -7.97 -19.38
CA PRO A 54 -9.39 -9.35 -19.29
C PRO A 54 -10.92 -9.42 -19.21
N ALA A 55 -11.50 -10.53 -19.66
CA ALA A 55 -12.95 -10.73 -19.59
C ALA A 55 -13.48 -10.59 -18.15
N GLY A 56 -14.56 -9.83 -17.99
CA GLY A 56 -15.19 -9.56 -16.69
C GLY A 56 -14.68 -8.29 -15.98
N PHE A 57 -13.70 -7.59 -16.55
CA PHE A 57 -13.25 -6.28 -16.06
C PHE A 57 -13.81 -5.14 -16.92
N CYS A 58 -14.10 -4.03 -16.25
CA CYS A 58 -14.44 -2.75 -16.86
C CYS A 58 -13.53 -1.68 -16.27
N ALA A 59 -13.16 -0.68 -17.05
CA ALA A 59 -12.49 0.51 -16.54
C ALA A 59 -13.19 1.76 -17.06
N THR A 60 -13.17 2.81 -16.24
CA THR A 60 -13.58 4.16 -16.61
C THR A 60 -12.59 5.15 -16.04
N VAL A 61 -12.42 6.29 -16.71
CA VAL A 61 -11.58 7.38 -16.22
C VAL A 61 -12.32 8.10 -15.10
N PHE A 62 -11.88 7.89 -13.86
CA PHE A 62 -12.42 8.59 -12.68
C PHE A 62 -12.00 10.06 -12.67
N ALA A 63 -10.72 10.34 -12.92
CA ALA A 63 -10.17 11.68 -13.05
C ALA A 63 -9.02 11.65 -14.08
N ASP A 64 -8.85 12.73 -14.83
CA ASP A 64 -7.74 12.95 -15.76
C ASP A 64 -6.99 14.24 -15.37
N ASP A 65 -5.85 14.51 -16.01
CA ASP A 65 -5.03 15.70 -15.78
C ASP A 65 -4.61 15.91 -14.30
N VAL A 66 -4.57 14.82 -13.53
CA VAL A 66 -4.15 14.80 -12.12
C VAL A 66 -2.63 15.00 -11.95
N GLY A 67 -1.89 15.10 -13.04
CA GLY A 67 -0.43 15.19 -13.08
C GLY A 67 0.24 13.84 -12.93
N HIS A 68 1.49 13.84 -12.47
CA HIS A 68 2.32 12.64 -12.33
C HIS A 68 1.93 11.83 -11.08
N ALA A 69 0.75 11.22 -11.12
CA ALA A 69 0.19 10.43 -10.04
C ALA A 69 1.09 9.24 -9.64
N ARG A 70 1.20 9.02 -8.33
CA ARG A 70 1.88 7.90 -7.71
C ARG A 70 0.88 7.07 -6.92
N HIS A 71 0.99 6.97 -5.59
CA HIS A 71 0.01 6.21 -4.80
C HIS A 71 -1.25 7.03 -4.54
N MET A 72 -2.30 6.29 -4.20
CA MET A 72 -3.60 6.83 -3.80
C MET A 72 -4.16 6.11 -2.58
N VAL A 73 -5.05 6.77 -1.85
CA VAL A 73 -5.83 6.20 -0.75
C VAL A 73 -7.25 6.74 -0.81
N VAL A 74 -8.23 5.89 -0.46
CA VAL A 74 -9.64 6.28 -0.43
C VAL A 74 -10.06 6.54 1.01
N GLY A 75 -10.57 7.74 1.27
CA GLY A 75 -11.10 8.10 2.56
C GLY A 75 -12.48 7.51 2.84
N PRO A 76 -12.94 7.49 4.10
CA PRO A 76 -14.25 6.93 4.47
C PRO A 76 -15.44 7.59 3.78
N SER A 77 -15.28 8.84 3.32
CA SER A 77 -16.30 9.60 2.56
C SER A 77 -16.27 9.34 1.05
N GLY A 78 -15.41 8.43 0.57
CA GLY A 78 -15.24 8.14 -0.85
C GLY A 78 -14.32 9.10 -1.60
N VAL A 79 -13.75 10.11 -0.93
CA VAL A 79 -12.72 10.99 -1.51
C VAL A 79 -11.47 10.19 -1.80
N VAL A 80 -10.93 10.31 -3.01
CA VAL A 80 -9.65 9.71 -3.41
C VAL A 80 -8.56 10.74 -3.24
N TYR A 81 -7.55 10.41 -2.45
CA TYR A 81 -6.35 11.22 -2.26
C TYR A 81 -5.21 10.64 -3.06
N VAL A 82 -4.49 11.49 -3.79
CA VAL A 82 -3.38 11.08 -4.66
C VAL A 82 -2.15 11.90 -4.28
N ASN A 83 -1.00 11.23 -4.16
CA ASN A 83 0.29 11.91 -4.13
C ASN A 83 0.88 11.95 -5.54
N THR A 84 1.43 13.10 -5.91
CA THR A 84 2.07 13.30 -7.20
C THR A 84 3.55 13.60 -7.01
N TRP A 85 4.37 13.21 -7.96
CA TRP A 85 5.80 13.48 -7.93
C TRP A 85 6.32 13.69 -9.35
N SER A 86 7.24 14.63 -9.55
CA SER A 86 7.85 14.87 -10.84
C SER A 86 9.38 14.82 -10.76
N GLY A 87 10.01 14.52 -11.88
CA GLY A 87 11.46 14.44 -12.01
C GLY A 87 11.86 14.09 -13.44
N GLU A 88 13.13 13.76 -13.62
CA GLU A 88 13.71 13.46 -14.94
C GLU A 88 12.97 12.34 -15.71
N TYR A 89 12.40 11.37 -14.98
CA TYR A 89 11.61 10.29 -15.57
C TYR A 89 10.36 10.74 -16.34
N TYR A 90 9.90 11.98 -16.12
CA TYR A 90 8.76 12.58 -16.83
C TYR A 90 9.22 13.53 -17.94
N GLY A 91 10.41 13.31 -18.51
CA GLY A 91 10.92 14.13 -19.62
C GLY A 91 11.11 15.60 -19.24
N ASN A 92 11.32 15.88 -17.95
CA ASN A 92 11.36 17.24 -17.39
C ASN A 92 10.10 18.06 -17.64
N ALA A 93 8.94 17.41 -17.86
CA ALA A 93 7.66 18.08 -17.92
C ALA A 93 7.42 18.86 -16.62
N ALA A 94 6.96 20.10 -16.76
CA ALA A 94 6.68 20.95 -15.61
C ALA A 94 5.62 20.29 -14.71
N PRO A 95 5.86 20.20 -13.40
CA PRO A 95 4.83 19.77 -12.46
C PRO A 95 3.63 20.73 -12.52
N HIS A 96 2.46 20.25 -12.10
CA HIS A 96 1.32 21.12 -11.90
C HIS A 96 1.66 22.25 -10.91
N ALA A 97 1.13 23.47 -11.13
CA ALA A 97 1.50 24.65 -10.34
C ALA A 97 0.96 24.63 -8.89
N GLY A 98 -0.18 23.99 -8.67
CA GLY A 98 -0.74 23.74 -7.33
C GLY A 98 -0.01 22.66 -6.53
N GLY A 99 -0.50 22.38 -5.32
CA GLY A 99 0.12 21.40 -4.41
C GLY A 99 0.25 19.99 -4.98
N PHE A 100 1.24 19.25 -4.50
CA PHE A 100 1.53 17.87 -4.94
C PHE A 100 0.49 16.84 -4.51
N LEU A 101 -0.35 17.15 -3.51
CA LEU A 101 -1.44 16.27 -3.09
C LEU A 101 -2.74 16.70 -3.75
N VAL A 102 -3.53 15.72 -4.17
CA VAL A 102 -4.80 15.95 -4.88
C VAL A 102 -5.92 15.22 -4.16
N ALA A 103 -7.00 15.92 -3.84
CA ALA A 103 -8.26 15.35 -3.38
C ALA A 103 -9.24 15.32 -4.56
N LEU A 104 -9.81 14.15 -4.82
CA LEU A 104 -10.73 13.89 -5.91
C LEU A 104 -12.06 13.38 -5.34
N GLN A 105 -13.16 14.04 -5.65
CA GLN A 105 -14.48 13.66 -5.17
C GLN A 105 -15.49 13.65 -6.31
N ASP A 106 -16.23 12.56 -6.43
CA ASP A 106 -17.45 12.46 -7.22
C ASP A 106 -18.63 12.84 -6.32
N LYS A 107 -19.10 14.07 -6.44
CA LYS A 107 -20.23 14.60 -5.67
C LYS A 107 -21.56 14.30 -6.37
N THR A 108 -21.51 14.05 -7.67
CA THR A 108 -22.68 13.82 -8.51
C THR A 108 -23.09 12.35 -8.61
N GLY A 109 -22.22 11.43 -8.20
CA GLY A 109 -22.42 9.99 -8.33
C GLY A 109 -22.27 9.48 -9.76
N ALA A 110 -21.57 10.23 -10.62
CA ALA A 110 -21.41 9.92 -12.04
C ALA A 110 -20.30 8.89 -12.32
N GLY A 111 -19.57 8.43 -11.30
CA GLY A 111 -18.37 7.61 -11.43
C GLY A 111 -17.14 8.41 -11.88
N LYS A 112 -17.19 9.74 -11.77
CA LYS A 112 -16.12 10.68 -12.17
C LYS A 112 -15.96 11.77 -11.11
N ALA A 113 -14.73 12.14 -10.82
CA ALA A 113 -14.46 13.26 -9.92
C ALA A 113 -14.90 14.58 -10.58
N ASP A 114 -15.90 15.22 -10.00
CA ASP A 114 -16.36 16.57 -10.39
C ASP A 114 -15.80 17.66 -9.47
N VAL A 115 -15.14 17.27 -8.37
CA VAL A 115 -14.39 18.17 -7.49
C VAL A 115 -12.94 17.70 -7.42
N ILE A 116 -12.01 18.61 -7.75
CA ILE A 116 -10.57 18.40 -7.73
C ILE A 116 -9.94 19.54 -6.92
N GLU A 117 -9.36 19.22 -5.78
CA GLU A 117 -8.67 20.20 -4.92
C GLU A 117 -7.22 19.78 -4.71
N ARG A 118 -6.29 20.74 -4.80
CA ARG A 118 -4.86 20.50 -4.54
C ARG A 118 -4.41 21.15 -3.25
N PHE A 119 -3.55 20.45 -2.53
CA PHE A 119 -3.01 20.90 -1.24
C PHE A 119 -1.58 20.41 -1.03
N GLY A 120 -0.99 20.85 0.09
CA GLY A 120 0.40 20.56 0.43
C GLY A 120 1.40 21.50 -0.24
N GLU A 121 2.69 21.14 -0.15
CA GLU A 121 3.78 21.93 -0.71
C GLU A 121 3.64 22.04 -2.24
N THR A 122 4.15 23.14 -2.81
CA THR A 122 4.29 23.36 -4.25
C THR A 122 5.76 23.42 -4.63
N VAL A 123 6.06 23.44 -5.93
CA VAL A 123 7.44 23.71 -6.40
C VAL A 123 7.98 25.03 -5.84
N GLN A 124 7.14 26.07 -5.77
CA GLN A 124 7.54 27.40 -5.28
C GLN A 124 7.82 27.40 -3.78
N SER A 125 7.20 26.51 -3.00
CA SER A 125 7.48 26.34 -1.58
C SER A 125 8.59 25.32 -1.30
N GLY A 126 9.28 24.80 -2.33
CA GLY A 126 10.35 23.81 -2.21
C GLY A 126 9.88 22.36 -2.09
N GLY A 127 8.60 22.07 -2.38
CA GLY A 127 8.09 20.71 -2.50
C GLY A 127 8.55 20.03 -3.78
N ALA A 128 8.79 18.72 -3.72
CA ALA A 128 8.95 17.86 -4.89
C ALA A 128 7.86 16.79 -5.00
N GLY A 129 6.95 16.72 -4.04
CA GLY A 129 5.93 15.67 -3.93
C GLY A 129 6.51 14.37 -3.38
N GLY A 130 5.85 13.25 -3.68
CA GLY A 130 6.28 11.93 -3.24
C GLY A 130 5.44 10.79 -3.82
N THR A 131 5.74 9.58 -3.38
CA THR A 131 4.96 8.38 -3.69
C THR A 131 4.02 8.02 -2.56
N GLY A 132 4.52 7.93 -1.32
CA GLY A 132 3.74 7.44 -0.18
C GLY A 132 2.53 8.32 0.15
N ILE A 133 1.36 7.69 0.34
CA ILE A 133 0.17 8.32 0.92
C ILE A 133 -0.67 7.27 1.64
N GLY A 134 -1.29 7.63 2.75
CA GLY A 134 -2.14 6.75 3.53
C GLY A 134 -3.04 7.53 4.47
N MET A 135 -4.01 6.84 5.08
CA MET A 135 -4.88 7.44 6.10
C MET A 135 -4.80 6.67 7.41
N TYR A 136 -4.83 7.40 8.51
CA TYR A 136 -4.88 6.82 9.85
C TYR A 136 -5.57 7.79 10.81
N LYS A 137 -6.57 7.28 11.55
CA LYS A 137 -7.42 8.05 12.49
C LYS A 137 -8.00 9.35 11.89
N GLY A 138 -8.43 9.30 10.63
CA GLY A 138 -9.04 10.44 9.94
C GLY A 138 -8.06 11.50 9.42
N SER A 139 -6.76 11.32 9.64
CA SER A 139 -5.71 12.17 9.07
C SER A 139 -5.14 11.56 7.80
N ILE A 140 -4.66 12.41 6.90
CA ILE A 140 -3.88 12.01 5.72
C ILE A 140 -2.41 12.06 6.10
N TYR A 141 -1.68 10.99 5.82
CA TYR A 141 -0.23 10.94 5.87
C TYR A 141 0.27 10.94 4.44
N ALA A 142 1.31 11.71 4.17
CA ALA A 142 1.89 11.79 2.84
C ALA A 142 3.40 11.92 2.92
N GLU A 143 4.08 11.31 1.96
CA GLU A 143 5.48 11.61 1.68
C GLU A 143 5.57 13.00 1.03
N SER A 144 6.47 13.84 1.55
CA SER A 144 6.89 15.08 0.91
C SER A 144 8.40 15.23 1.09
N ASN A 145 9.15 15.20 -0.01
CA ASN A 145 10.61 15.24 0.04
C ASN A 145 11.20 14.13 0.95
N ASP A 146 12.05 14.49 1.91
CA ASP A 146 12.69 13.60 2.88
C ASP A 146 11.82 13.30 4.11
N ARG A 147 10.52 13.58 4.04
CA ARG A 147 9.60 13.56 5.19
C ARG A 147 8.37 12.73 4.94
N ILE A 148 7.84 12.16 6.02
CA ILE A 148 6.41 11.82 6.10
C ILE A 148 5.73 12.91 6.94
N VAL A 149 4.70 13.52 6.38
CA VAL A 149 3.91 14.58 7.00
C VAL A 149 2.47 14.14 7.23
N ARG A 150 1.78 14.77 8.18
CA ARG A 150 0.39 14.49 8.54
C ARG A 150 -0.48 15.73 8.42
N TYR A 151 -1.56 15.61 7.65
CA TYR A 151 -2.61 16.61 7.55
C TYR A 151 -3.84 16.20 8.35
N SER A 152 -4.34 17.13 9.17
CA SER A 152 -5.65 17.00 9.80
C SER A 152 -6.74 17.44 8.83
N LEU A 153 -7.80 16.64 8.72
CA LEU A 153 -8.98 17.01 7.94
C LEU A 153 -10.06 17.58 8.85
N THR A 154 -10.52 18.78 8.53
CA THR A 154 -11.73 19.34 9.14
C THR A 154 -12.94 18.51 8.68
N ALA A 155 -13.87 18.25 9.59
CA ALA A 155 -15.09 17.50 9.26
C ALA A 155 -15.85 18.19 8.11
N GLY A 156 -16.13 17.43 7.05
CA GLY A 156 -16.83 17.91 5.86
C GLY A 156 -15.92 18.55 4.79
N SER A 157 -14.66 18.83 5.09
CA SER A 157 -13.67 19.28 4.09
C SER A 157 -13.01 18.09 3.41
N ILE A 158 -12.73 18.23 2.12
CA ILE A 158 -11.95 17.22 1.38
C ILE A 158 -10.46 17.52 1.39
N ALA A 159 -10.05 18.79 1.48
CA ALA A 159 -8.66 19.20 1.65
C ALA A 159 -8.40 19.80 3.05
N PRO A 160 -7.18 19.66 3.58
CA PRO A 160 -6.79 20.31 4.83
C PRO A 160 -6.65 21.82 4.66
N LEU A 161 -7.00 22.58 5.70
CA LEU A 161 -6.85 24.03 5.74
C LEU A 161 -5.52 24.48 6.34
N ASP A 162 -4.97 23.67 7.26
CA ASP A 162 -3.75 23.97 7.99
C ASP A 162 -2.53 23.29 7.38
N SER A 163 -1.35 23.83 7.68
CA SER A 163 -0.06 23.20 7.39
C SER A 163 0.06 21.84 8.11
N PRO A 164 0.80 20.87 7.54
CA PRO A 164 0.92 19.56 8.15
C PRO A 164 1.91 19.53 9.31
N ASP A 165 1.77 18.53 10.17
CA ASP A 165 2.81 18.14 11.13
C ASP A 165 3.87 17.28 10.45
N THR A 166 5.14 17.48 10.77
CA THR A 166 6.19 16.53 10.38
C THR A 166 6.16 15.32 11.32
N ILE A 167 6.01 14.11 10.76
CA ILE A 167 5.98 12.85 11.51
C ILE A 167 7.37 12.23 11.56
N VAL A 168 8.01 12.11 10.40
CA VAL A 168 9.37 11.63 10.22
C VAL A 168 10.11 12.59 9.28
N SER A 169 11.39 12.85 9.54
CA SER A 169 12.27 13.61 8.65
C SER A 169 13.64 12.95 8.46
N GLY A 170 14.41 13.45 7.48
CA GLY A 170 15.76 12.97 7.19
C GLY A 170 15.77 11.63 6.46
N LEU A 171 14.66 11.22 5.84
CA LEU A 171 14.62 10.02 5.02
C LEU A 171 15.63 10.15 3.86
N PRO A 172 16.39 9.09 3.54
CA PRO A 172 17.45 9.19 2.55
C PRO A 172 16.97 9.57 1.15
N LEU A 173 17.22 10.82 0.77
CA LEU A 173 17.09 11.29 -0.62
C LEU A 173 18.31 10.93 -1.47
N GLY A 174 18.14 10.98 -2.79
CA GLY A 174 19.19 10.70 -3.78
C GLY A 174 19.26 9.26 -4.26
N GLY A 175 20.08 9.02 -5.28
CA GLY A 175 20.02 7.80 -6.07
C GLY A 175 18.77 7.75 -6.95
N ASP A 176 18.53 6.58 -7.53
CA ASP A 176 17.47 6.39 -8.52
C ASP A 176 16.09 6.15 -7.91
N HIS A 177 16.04 5.74 -6.63
CA HIS A 177 14.82 5.37 -5.93
C HIS A 177 14.62 6.18 -4.64
N PRO A 178 14.40 7.50 -4.72
CA PRO A 178 14.29 8.36 -3.54
C PRO A 178 12.89 8.36 -2.90
N MET A 179 12.01 7.44 -3.29
CA MET A 179 10.60 7.40 -2.86
C MET A 179 10.42 6.50 -1.64
N HIS A 180 9.48 6.86 -0.77
CA HIS A 180 9.24 6.22 0.53
C HIS A 180 7.78 5.80 0.69
N PRO A 181 7.30 4.76 -0.03
CA PRO A 181 5.98 4.23 0.22
C PRO A 181 5.88 3.65 1.63
N PHE A 182 4.72 3.76 2.25
CA PHE A 182 4.52 3.32 3.62
C PHE A 182 3.12 2.77 3.85
N ILE A 183 2.97 2.02 4.94
CA ILE A 183 1.66 1.63 5.49
C ILE A 183 1.61 1.94 6.98
N ILE A 184 0.42 2.23 7.49
CA ILE A 184 0.15 2.42 8.93
C ILE A 184 -0.86 1.37 9.35
N ASN A 185 -0.52 0.57 10.37
CA ASN A 185 -1.45 -0.43 10.89
C ASN A 185 -2.47 0.20 11.87
N ALA A 186 -3.42 -0.62 12.35
CA ALA A 186 -4.47 -0.15 13.25
C ALA A 186 -3.95 0.40 14.59
N GLU A 187 -2.79 -0.09 15.05
CA GLU A 187 -2.14 0.35 16.29
C GLU A 187 -1.31 1.65 16.10
N GLY A 188 -1.13 2.11 14.86
CA GLY A 188 -0.34 3.29 14.53
C GLY A 188 1.16 3.04 14.32
N SER A 189 1.58 1.78 14.18
CA SER A 189 2.92 1.48 13.67
C SER A 189 2.97 1.78 12.18
N MET A 190 3.86 2.70 11.81
CA MET A 190 4.15 3.07 10.43
C MET A 190 5.37 2.30 9.93
N TYR A 191 5.24 1.65 8.79
CA TYR A 191 6.31 0.90 8.12
C TYR A 191 6.63 1.61 6.82
N VAL A 192 7.84 2.15 6.73
CA VAL A 192 8.32 2.95 5.59
C VAL A 192 9.35 2.13 4.83
N ASP A 193 9.10 1.90 3.55
CA ASP A 193 10.10 1.34 2.65
C ASP A 193 11.15 2.40 2.33
N VAL A 194 12.42 2.02 2.42
CA VAL A 194 13.55 2.87 2.02
C VAL A 194 14.35 2.10 0.98
N ALA A 195 14.08 2.37 -0.29
CA ALA A 195 14.72 1.68 -1.40
C ALA A 195 16.23 1.97 -1.51
N THR A 196 16.94 1.02 -2.13
CA THR A 196 18.35 1.16 -2.52
C THR A 196 18.53 2.34 -3.47
N ALA A 197 19.68 3.02 -3.39
CA ALA A 197 20.05 4.12 -4.28
C ALA A 197 20.26 3.64 -5.73
N THR A 198 20.56 2.36 -5.91
CA THR A 198 20.73 1.70 -7.22
C THR A 198 19.84 0.46 -7.35
N ASN A 199 19.77 -0.15 -8.52
CA ASN A 199 18.91 -1.33 -8.77
C ASN A 199 19.22 -2.55 -7.90
N SER A 200 20.51 -2.81 -7.62
CA SER A 200 20.95 -3.99 -6.87
C SER A 200 22.26 -3.74 -6.12
N CYS A 201 22.39 -2.56 -5.52
CA CYS A 201 23.66 -2.10 -4.94
C CYS A 201 24.82 -2.11 -5.95
N GLN A 202 24.53 -1.73 -7.19
CA GLN A 202 25.41 -1.95 -8.33
C GLN A 202 26.72 -1.15 -8.20
N LEU A 203 27.86 -1.78 -8.52
CA LEU A 203 29.14 -1.06 -8.66
C LEU A 203 29.08 0.02 -9.75
N GLN A 204 28.40 -0.29 -10.86
CA GLN A 204 28.09 0.65 -11.94
C GLN A 204 26.58 0.75 -12.09
N ASN A 205 26.01 1.87 -11.64
CA ASN A 205 24.56 2.07 -11.66
C ASN A 205 24.00 2.01 -13.10
N ARG A 206 22.78 1.46 -13.25
CA ARG A 206 22.05 1.31 -14.52
C ARG A 206 22.80 0.57 -15.64
N THR A 207 23.82 -0.19 -15.30
CA THR A 207 24.59 -0.97 -16.28
C THR A 207 24.13 -2.42 -16.27
N PRO A 208 23.67 -2.97 -17.42
CA PRO A 208 23.32 -4.39 -17.50
C PRO A 208 24.46 -5.27 -17.01
N LYS A 209 24.14 -6.24 -16.15
CA LYS A 209 25.09 -7.20 -15.56
C LYS A 209 26.16 -6.61 -14.63
N SER A 210 26.09 -5.33 -14.23
CA SER A 210 26.92 -4.86 -13.11
C SER A 210 26.53 -5.66 -11.86
N PRO A 211 27.50 -6.30 -11.16
CA PRO A 211 27.21 -7.00 -9.92
C PRO A 211 26.84 -6.01 -8.81
N GLY A 212 26.19 -6.52 -7.77
CA GLY A 212 26.05 -5.81 -6.51
C GLY A 212 27.38 -5.75 -5.76
N ALA A 213 27.62 -4.66 -5.03
CA ALA A 213 28.76 -4.52 -4.13
C ALA A 213 28.67 -5.54 -2.98
N ASP A 214 29.82 -6.07 -2.57
CA ASP A 214 29.96 -6.95 -1.41
C ASP A 214 31.10 -6.44 -0.49
N PRO A 215 30.80 -5.93 0.72
CA PRO A 215 29.45 -5.77 1.27
C PRO A 215 28.68 -4.65 0.57
N CYS A 216 27.35 -4.77 0.51
CA CYS A 216 26.50 -3.70 0.04
C CYS A 216 26.39 -2.58 1.09
N THR A 217 27.06 -1.46 0.87
CA THR A 217 27.07 -0.32 1.80
C THR A 217 25.73 0.42 1.87
N GLU A 218 24.89 0.30 0.84
CA GLU A 218 23.54 0.87 0.85
C GLU A 218 22.68 0.25 1.95
N LEU A 219 22.92 -1.01 2.33
CA LEU A 219 22.25 -1.68 3.46
C LEU A 219 22.60 -1.07 4.82
N VAL A 220 23.33 0.04 4.91
CA VAL A 220 23.44 0.82 6.15
C VAL A 220 22.21 1.72 6.32
N THR A 221 21.71 2.34 5.25
CA THR A 221 20.65 3.35 5.30
C THR A 221 19.46 3.06 4.40
N ARG A 222 19.51 2.00 3.59
CA ARG A 222 18.55 1.68 2.53
C ARG A 222 18.34 0.18 2.40
N GLY A 223 17.50 -0.22 1.45
CA GLY A 223 17.21 -1.61 1.09
C GLY A 223 16.46 -2.34 2.20
N GLY A 224 15.44 -1.72 2.78
CA GLY A 224 14.69 -2.34 3.87
C GLY A 224 13.50 -1.52 4.33
N ILE A 225 12.89 -1.97 5.42
CA ILE A 225 11.74 -1.33 6.05
C ILE A 225 12.15 -0.71 7.37
N TRP A 226 11.77 0.55 7.58
CA TRP A 226 11.92 1.27 8.84
C TRP A 226 10.59 1.39 9.55
N ARG A 227 10.60 1.36 10.88
CA ARG A 227 9.38 1.46 11.69
C ARG A 227 9.37 2.75 12.50
N TYR A 228 8.23 3.43 12.46
CA TYR A 228 7.95 4.66 13.20
C TYR A 228 6.59 4.57 13.91
N ASP A 229 6.30 5.55 14.75
CA ASP A 229 4.99 5.71 15.40
C ASP A 229 4.23 6.86 14.76
N ALA A 230 3.12 6.59 14.06
CA ALA A 230 2.31 7.61 13.39
C ALA A 230 1.69 8.63 14.36
N ASN A 231 1.58 8.31 15.65
CA ASN A 231 1.03 9.21 16.65
C ASN A 231 2.07 10.23 17.16
N LYS A 232 3.36 10.08 16.84
CA LYS A 232 4.44 10.97 17.28
C LYS A 232 4.91 11.89 16.15
N THR A 233 5.21 13.13 16.49
CA THR A 233 5.79 14.11 15.57
C THR A 233 7.32 14.15 15.70
N ASN A 234 7.98 14.68 14.67
CA ASN A 234 9.40 15.02 14.66
C ASN A 234 10.35 13.84 14.97
N GLN A 235 10.01 12.63 14.51
CA GLN A 235 10.94 11.51 14.51
C GLN A 235 12.01 11.75 13.43
N THR A 236 13.24 11.28 13.65
CA THR A 236 14.32 11.41 12.67
C THR A 236 14.74 10.03 12.18
N PHE A 237 14.96 9.90 10.88
CA PHE A 237 15.55 8.71 10.31
C PHE A 237 16.91 8.39 10.94
N SER A 238 17.15 7.11 11.21
CA SER A 238 18.48 6.59 11.51
C SER A 238 18.62 5.14 11.05
N PRO A 239 19.84 4.67 10.76
CA PRO A 239 20.11 3.27 10.49
C PRO A 239 19.57 2.31 11.55
N ALA A 240 19.58 2.72 12.82
CA ALA A 240 19.14 1.89 13.95
C ALA A 240 17.63 1.65 13.99
N GLY A 241 16.84 2.43 13.25
CA GLY A 241 15.37 2.29 13.18
C GLY A 241 14.87 1.20 12.24
N ARG A 242 15.77 0.41 11.64
CA ARG A 242 15.40 -0.65 10.70
C ARG A 242 14.59 -1.74 11.39
N PHE A 243 13.48 -2.09 10.76
CA PHE A 243 12.60 -3.18 11.15
C PHE A 243 12.91 -4.48 10.41
N ALA A 244 13.16 -4.41 9.09
CA ALA A 244 13.44 -5.58 8.25
C ALA A 244 14.36 -5.24 7.07
N THR A 245 14.99 -6.27 6.49
CA THR A 245 15.71 -6.28 5.21
C THR A 245 15.17 -7.43 4.39
#